data_AF-Q4RKQ0-F1
#
_entry.id   AF-Q4RKQ0-F1
#
_cell.length_a   1.000
_cell.length_b   1.000
_cell.length_c   1.000
_cell.angle_alpha   90.00
_cell.angle_beta   90.00
_cell.angle_gamma   90.00
#
_symmetry.space_group_name_H-M   'P 1'
#
loop_
_entity.id
_entity.type
_entity.pdbx_description
1 polymer ?
#
loop_
_entity_poly.entity_id
_entity_poly.type
_entity_poly.pdbx_seq_one_letter_code
_entity_poly.pdbx_strand_id
1 'polypeptide(L)'
;MRKTKIYQVSCRMTEVKSVNHRQKKASILFIDNPMIYTRKGFAVALKALKPFDCEESNDLVSKAKENYHDIIMWSLELISDYRIRIACGSFSGSFIEYCAHDMSHPVMKTFPQGVSVSPTVTSNEETAVLSHEGEDNVGEQQDTSRNEKRLLPDRSHAAHNRANEKLVNFIVKQRMVEKRLLAIIHGQQQSSWFQHSQRARGKRVVNTYLEDEEQLDKVYLYLKELYANAVATSDDDLGKLKFIDLVAFILDVLLPEAIISAIAGVDNISLQKAEEKFRRGRSISTRERQAFDVMIERYMLSK
;
A
#
# COMPACT_ATOMS: atom_id res chain seq x y z
N MET A 1 19.97 16.95 16.89
CA MET A 1 18.59 17.44 16.71
C MET A 1 18.36 17.85 15.26
N ARG A 2 17.61 17.07 14.47
CA ARG A 2 17.12 17.53 13.17
C ARG A 2 15.95 18.47 13.45
N LYS A 3 16.09 19.76 13.13
CA LYS A 3 15.02 20.75 13.31
C LYS A 3 13.91 20.44 12.31
N THR A 4 12.84 19.81 12.78
CA THR A 4 11.55 19.73 12.08
C THR A 4 11.08 21.16 11.81
N LYS A 5 10.72 21.48 10.57
CA LYS A 5 10.27 22.80 10.20
C LYS A 5 8.89 22.66 9.57
N ILE A 6 7.89 23.14 10.29
CA ILE A 6 6.52 23.27 9.83
C ILE A 6 6.45 24.57 9.03
N TYR A 7 5.70 24.57 7.94
CA TYR A 7 5.56 25.71 7.04
C TYR A 7 4.09 25.94 6.68
N GLN A 8 3.78 27.12 6.14
CA GLN A 8 2.47 27.46 5.61
C GLN A 8 2.55 27.67 4.08
N VAL A 9 1.54 27.16 3.37
CA VAL A 9 1.30 27.44 1.95
C VAL A 9 -0.18 27.76 1.79
N SER A 10 -0.50 28.92 1.20
CA SER A 10 -1.88 29.31 0.87
C SER A 10 -2.87 29.15 2.04
N CYS A 11 -2.48 29.62 3.23
CA CYS A 11 -3.27 29.52 4.47
C CYS A 11 -3.56 28.08 4.96
N ARG A 12 -2.78 27.07 4.55
CA ARG A 12 -2.86 25.71 5.11
C ARG A 12 -1.54 25.31 5.77
N MET A 13 -1.65 24.58 6.88
CA MET A 13 -0.49 24.08 7.62
C MET A 13 0.15 22.89 6.92
N THR A 14 1.48 22.90 6.82
CA THR A 14 2.23 21.90 6.07
C THR A 14 3.50 21.45 6.79
N GLU A 15 3.86 20.19 6.61
CA GLU A 15 5.12 19.62 7.05
C GLU A 15 6.05 19.38 5.85
N VAL A 16 7.32 19.76 5.94
CA VAL A 16 8.30 19.53 4.87
C VAL A 16 8.92 18.15 5.00
N LYS A 17 8.69 17.29 4.01
CA LYS A 17 9.25 15.93 3.93
C LYS A 17 10.68 15.91 3.39
N SER A 18 10.95 16.71 2.36
CA SER A 18 12.29 16.79 1.75
C SER A 18 12.50 18.12 1.03
N VAL A 19 13.73 18.62 1.00
CA VAL A 19 14.09 19.85 0.29
C VAL A 19 15.11 19.56 -0.81
N ASN A 20 14.84 20.04 -2.01
CA ASN A 20 15.79 20.05 -3.12
C ASN A 20 16.29 21.49 -3.36
N HIS A 21 17.43 21.81 -2.75
CA HIS A 21 18.06 23.13 -2.87
C HIS A 21 18.47 23.47 -4.30
N ARG A 22 18.92 22.48 -5.09
CA ARG A 22 19.36 22.67 -6.48
C ARG A 22 18.20 23.14 -7.37
N GLN A 23 17.00 22.59 -7.17
CA GLN A 23 15.81 22.96 -7.92
C GLN A 23 14.96 24.03 -7.23
N LYS A 24 15.40 24.56 -6.08
CA LYS A 24 14.64 25.48 -5.22
C LYS A 24 13.19 25.01 -4.94
N LYS A 25 13.01 23.70 -4.72
CA LYS A 25 11.71 23.05 -4.46
C LYS A 25 11.72 22.28 -3.15
N ALA A 26 10.56 22.12 -2.54
CA ALA A 26 10.35 21.26 -1.39
C ALA A 26 9.14 20.34 -1.62
N SER A 27 9.22 19.13 -1.09
CA SER A 27 8.10 18.20 -1.00
C SER A 27 7.44 18.38 0.36
N ILE A 28 6.15 18.71 0.36
CA ILE A 28 5.39 19.03 1.57
C ILE A 28 4.14 18.14 1.70
N LEU A 29 3.64 18.04 2.92
CA LEU A 29 2.40 17.35 3.29
C LEU A 29 1.49 18.32 4.03
N PHE A 30 0.20 18.38 3.68
CA PHE A 30 -0.77 19.15 4.46
C PHE A 30 -1.09 18.42 5.76
N ILE A 31 -1.20 19.18 6.85
CA ILE A 31 -1.61 18.70 8.16
C ILE A 31 -3.13 18.79 8.24
N ASP A 32 -3.83 18.03 7.40
CA ASP A 32 -5.29 18.08 7.24
C ASP A 32 -5.95 16.70 7.25
N ASN A 33 -5.21 15.67 7.65
CA ASN A 33 -5.70 14.30 7.61
C ASN A 33 -5.01 13.43 8.68
N PRO A 34 -5.77 12.56 9.37
CA PRO A 34 -5.22 11.70 10.43
C PRO A 34 -4.27 10.61 9.90
N MET A 35 -4.28 10.32 8.60
CA MET A 35 -3.36 9.38 7.94
C MET A 35 -2.22 10.10 7.19
N ILE A 36 -1.82 11.29 7.64
CA ILE A 36 -0.78 12.13 7.01
C ILE A 36 0.52 11.36 6.68
N TYR A 37 0.92 10.42 7.53
CA TYR A 37 2.15 9.65 7.40
C TYR A 37 2.14 8.67 6.20
N THR A 38 0.96 8.33 5.68
CA THR A 38 0.81 7.44 4.51
C THR A 38 0.87 8.19 3.18
N ARG A 39 0.73 9.53 3.20
CA ARG A 39 0.57 10.35 1.99
C ARG A 39 1.90 10.63 1.30
N LYS A 40 1.83 10.76 -0.03
CA LYS A 40 2.95 11.26 -0.85
C LYS A 40 2.97 12.79 -0.75
N GLY A 41 4.16 13.36 -0.58
CA GLY A 41 4.33 14.82 -0.56
C GLY A 41 4.21 15.41 -1.97
N PHE A 42 3.76 16.66 -2.05
CA PHE A 42 3.64 17.41 -3.29
C PHE A 42 4.72 18.49 -3.36
N ALA A 43 5.22 18.74 -4.57
CA ALA A 43 6.33 19.66 -4.79
C ALA A 43 5.85 21.11 -4.89
N VAL A 44 6.39 21.98 -4.06
CA VAL A 44 6.18 23.44 -4.09
C VAL A 44 7.50 24.18 -4.21
N ALA A 45 7.46 25.39 -4.74
CA ALA A 45 8.64 26.26 -4.79
C ALA A 45 9.01 26.70 -3.36
N LEU A 46 10.32 26.70 -3.03
CA LEU A 46 10.78 27.10 -1.70
C LEU A 46 10.37 28.52 -1.32
N LYS A 47 10.31 29.43 -2.31
CA LYS A 47 9.88 30.83 -2.10
C LYS A 47 8.41 30.97 -1.68
N ALA A 48 7.59 29.93 -1.89
CA ALA A 48 6.18 29.92 -1.51
C ALA A 48 5.94 29.41 -0.08
N LEU A 49 6.99 28.93 0.61
CA LEU A 49 6.91 28.40 1.97
C LEU A 49 7.26 29.48 2.99
N LYS A 50 6.35 29.74 3.92
CA LYS A 50 6.63 30.56 5.11
C LYS A 50 6.83 29.67 6.34
N PRO A 51 7.83 29.93 7.21
CA PRO A 51 7.96 29.22 8.47
C PRO A 51 6.68 29.33 9.30
N PHE A 52 6.33 28.27 10.03
CA PHE A 52 5.13 28.25 10.85
C PHE A 52 5.07 29.36 11.90
N ASP A 53 6.18 29.64 12.59
CA ASP A 53 6.29 30.70 13.59
C ASP A 53 6.75 32.04 12.96
N CYS A 54 6.27 32.40 11.76
CA CYS A 54 6.57 33.69 11.13
C CYS A 54 5.74 34.84 11.74
N GLU A 55 6.12 36.08 11.46
CA GLU A 55 5.43 37.28 11.99
C GLU A 55 3.95 37.31 11.59
N GLU A 56 3.61 36.89 10.37
CA GLU A 56 2.22 36.87 9.88
C GLU A 56 1.43 35.61 10.27
N SER A 57 1.98 34.75 11.13
CA SER A 57 1.40 33.43 11.43
C SER A 57 -0.03 33.52 11.98
N ASN A 58 -0.29 34.46 12.89
CA ASN A 58 -1.61 34.66 13.49
C ASN A 58 -2.66 35.11 12.46
N ASP A 59 -2.27 35.99 11.53
CA ASP A 59 -3.16 36.46 10.46
C ASP A 59 -3.46 35.33 9.48
N LEU A 60 -2.44 34.53 9.14
CA LEU A 60 -2.60 33.37 8.27
C LEU A 60 -3.49 32.29 8.90
N VAL A 61 -3.36 32.05 10.20
CA VAL A 61 -4.23 31.14 10.97
C VAL A 61 -5.66 31.67 11.02
N SER A 62 -5.83 32.97 11.28
CA SER A 62 -7.16 33.60 11.34
C SER A 62 -7.88 33.50 9.99
N LYS A 63 -7.18 33.81 8.90
CA LYS A 63 -7.68 33.67 7.53
C LYS A 63 -7.99 32.22 7.16
N ALA A 64 -7.18 31.27 7.63
CA ALA A 64 -7.43 29.85 7.41
C ALA A 64 -8.70 29.36 8.12
N LYS A 65 -8.95 29.86 9.33
CA LYS A 65 -10.13 29.50 10.14
C LYS A 65 -11.44 29.92 9.50
N GLU A 66 -11.46 30.92 8.60
CA GLU A 66 -12.67 31.32 7.87
C GLU A 66 -13.24 30.17 7.01
N ASN A 67 -12.37 29.34 6.44
CA ASN A 67 -12.77 28.28 5.50
C ASN A 67 -12.55 26.87 6.04
N TYR A 68 -11.65 26.70 7.02
CA TYR A 68 -11.18 25.40 7.49
C TYR A 68 -11.09 25.34 9.03
N HIS A 69 -11.99 26.03 9.74
CA HIS A 69 -11.93 26.21 11.20
C HIS A 69 -11.51 24.95 11.97
N ASP A 70 -12.30 23.88 11.85
CA ASP A 70 -12.12 22.67 12.65
C ASP A 70 -10.81 21.95 12.31
N ILE A 71 -10.44 21.92 11.02
CA ILE A 71 -9.19 21.33 10.58
C ILE A 71 -8.00 22.11 11.14
N ILE A 72 -8.03 23.45 11.06
CA ILE A 72 -6.95 24.30 11.54
C ILE A 72 -6.79 24.19 13.06
N MET A 73 -7.90 24.12 13.81
CA MET A 73 -7.87 23.89 15.25
C MET A 73 -7.25 22.54 15.58
N TRP A 74 -7.67 21.48 14.89
CA TRP A 74 -7.08 20.15 15.07
C TRP A 74 -5.58 20.11 14.70
N SER A 75 -5.16 20.74 13.59
CA SER A 75 -3.76 20.83 13.20
C SER A 75 -2.92 21.52 14.26
N LEU A 76 -3.43 22.61 14.86
CA LEU A 76 -2.78 23.34 15.95
C LEU A 76 -2.59 22.47 17.19
N GLU A 77 -3.63 21.72 17.58
CA GLU A 77 -3.58 20.79 18.72
C GLU A 77 -2.53 19.69 18.48
N LEU A 78 -2.50 19.12 17.28
CA LEU A 78 -1.54 18.07 16.91
C LEU A 78 -0.08 18.58 16.91
N ILE A 79 0.14 19.79 16.39
CA ILE A 79 1.45 20.44 16.41
C ILE A 79 1.88 20.76 17.85
N SER A 80 0.95 21.27 18.68
CA SER A 80 1.21 21.61 20.07
C SER A 80 1.59 20.36 20.89
N ASP A 81 0.82 19.28 20.78
CA ASP A 81 1.09 18.02 21.49
C ASP A 81 2.45 17.43 21.08
N TYR A 82 2.80 17.43 19.78
CA TYR A 82 4.14 17.06 19.32
C TYR A 82 5.24 17.91 19.96
N ARG A 83 5.10 19.24 19.95
CA ARG A 83 6.10 20.17 20.53
C ARG A 83 6.27 19.94 22.04
N ILE A 84 5.18 19.70 22.77
CA ILE A 84 5.21 19.39 24.20
C ILE A 84 5.95 18.08 24.43
N ARG A 85 5.65 17.02 23.67
CA ARG A 85 6.28 15.71 23.88
C ARG A 85 7.78 15.71 23.60
N ILE A 86 8.21 16.47 22.60
CA ILE A 86 9.63 16.71 22.33
C ILE A 86 10.27 17.50 23.48
N ALA A 87 9.62 18.56 23.96
CA ALA A 87 10.15 19.40 25.04
C ALA A 87 10.28 18.65 26.37
N CYS A 88 9.32 17.78 26.69
CA CYS A 88 9.32 16.95 27.89
C CYS A 88 10.18 15.68 27.75
N GLY A 89 10.79 15.43 26.58
CA GLY A 89 11.60 14.23 26.33
C GLY A 89 10.81 12.92 26.25
N SER A 90 9.47 12.98 26.30
CA SER A 90 8.58 11.81 26.21
C SER A 90 8.53 11.18 24.82
N PHE A 91 8.95 11.91 23.78
CA PHE A 91 9.04 11.42 22.41
C PHE A 91 10.35 11.87 21.78
N SER A 92 10.91 11.06 20.88
CA SER A 92 12.07 11.43 20.07
C SER A 92 11.82 10.99 18.63
N GLY A 93 11.73 11.96 17.72
CA GLY A 93 11.40 11.70 16.32
C GLY A 93 10.92 12.94 15.58
N SER A 94 10.75 12.79 14.28
CA SER A 94 10.10 13.75 13.39
C SER A 94 8.60 13.85 13.66
N PHE A 95 7.96 14.91 13.18
CA PHE A 95 6.52 15.09 13.28
C PHE A 95 5.74 13.95 12.61
N ILE A 96 6.23 13.45 11.47
CA ILE A 96 5.61 12.32 10.76
C ILE A 96 5.72 11.02 11.55
N GLU A 97 6.86 10.75 12.20
CA GLU A 97 7.02 9.59 13.08
C GLU A 97 6.10 9.69 14.29
N TYR A 98 5.92 10.89 14.85
CA TYR A 98 4.95 11.13 15.92
C TYR A 98 3.51 10.85 15.46
N CYS A 99 3.12 11.31 14.27
CA CYS A 99 1.79 11.06 13.71
C CYS A 99 1.51 9.56 13.48
N ALA A 100 2.56 8.76 13.26
CA ALA A 100 2.43 7.30 13.11
C ALA A 100 2.51 6.54 14.46
N HIS A 101 2.73 7.24 15.58
CA HIS A 101 2.92 6.64 16.89
C HIS A 101 1.65 6.74 17.75
N ASP A 102 1.43 5.74 18.59
CA ASP A 102 0.32 5.68 19.57
C ASP A 102 0.19 6.92 20.48
N MET A 103 1.27 7.69 20.67
CA MET A 103 1.25 8.92 21.46
C MET A 103 0.40 10.02 20.82
N SER A 104 0.26 10.03 19.50
CA SER A 104 -0.59 10.98 18.78
C SER A 104 -2.07 10.58 18.80
N HIS A 105 -2.38 9.32 19.12
CA HIS A 105 -3.73 8.75 19.02
C HIS A 105 -4.83 9.54 19.76
N PRO A 106 -4.59 10.11 20.97
CA PRO A 106 -5.59 10.94 21.63
C PRO A 106 -6.03 12.15 20.79
N VAL A 107 -5.07 12.84 20.16
CA VAL A 107 -5.34 14.01 19.30
C VAL A 107 -5.83 13.57 17.91
N MET A 108 -5.34 12.44 17.39
CA MET A 108 -5.81 11.92 16.09
C MET A 108 -7.30 11.55 16.10
N LYS A 109 -7.84 11.12 17.25
CA LYS A 109 -9.28 10.80 17.40
C LYS A 109 -10.20 12.02 17.39
N THR A 110 -9.69 13.21 17.69
CA THR A 110 -10.49 14.44 17.68
C THR A 110 -10.63 15.03 16.27
N PHE A 111 -10.11 14.35 15.24
CA PHE A 111 -10.22 14.80 13.86
C PHE A 111 -11.69 15.00 13.45
N PRO A 112 -12.05 16.16 12.86
CA PRO A 112 -13.43 16.46 12.46
C PRO A 112 -13.96 15.46 11.42
N GLN A 113 -14.99 14.70 11.78
CA GLN A 113 -15.64 13.74 10.88
C GLN A 113 -16.59 14.49 9.93
N GLY A 114 -16.45 14.28 8.61
CA GLY A 114 -17.35 14.85 7.59
C GLY A 114 -16.79 15.99 6.73
N VAL A 115 -15.55 16.43 6.94
CA VAL A 115 -14.92 17.48 6.11
C VAL A 115 -14.12 16.85 4.95
N SER A 116 -14.71 16.80 3.76
CA SER A 116 -14.02 16.44 2.53
C SER A 116 -13.19 17.63 2.02
N VAL A 117 -11.88 17.63 2.27
CA VAL A 117 -10.96 18.57 1.63
C VAL A 117 -10.45 17.97 0.34
N SER A 118 -11.18 18.20 -0.76
CA SER A 118 -10.67 17.98 -2.11
C SER A 118 -9.45 18.89 -2.37
N PRO A 119 -8.42 18.43 -3.12
CA PRO A 119 -7.29 19.26 -3.50
C PRO A 119 -7.66 20.18 -4.67
N THR A 120 -8.48 21.19 -4.43
CA THR A 120 -8.66 22.31 -5.39
C THR A 120 -7.59 23.37 -5.10
N VAL A 121 -6.50 23.30 -5.85
CA VAL A 121 -5.63 24.45 -6.09
C VAL A 121 -6.42 25.43 -6.96
N THR A 122 -7.11 26.38 -6.32
CA THR A 122 -7.59 27.59 -7.01
C THR A 122 -6.36 28.41 -7.39
N SER A 123 -5.91 28.24 -8.63
CA SER A 123 -5.14 29.29 -9.32
C SER A 123 -6.13 30.37 -9.74
N ASN A 124 -5.82 31.61 -9.39
CA ASN A 124 -6.19 32.93 -9.95
C ASN A 124 -5.52 33.90 -8.95
N GLU A 125 -4.60 34.82 -9.27
CA GLU A 125 -4.40 35.66 -10.46
C GLU A 125 -2.90 35.91 -10.74
N GLU A 126 -2.59 36.04 -12.03
CA GLU A 126 -1.54 36.87 -12.71
C GLU A 126 -0.15 37.00 -12.05
N THR A 127 0.94 36.50 -12.63
CA THR A 127 1.68 37.26 -13.67
C THR A 127 2.60 36.36 -14.54
N ALA A 128 2.60 36.68 -15.84
CA ALA A 128 3.61 36.46 -16.89
C ALA A 128 3.99 35.01 -17.29
N VAL A 129 3.23 34.50 -18.27
CA VAL A 129 3.74 33.54 -19.26
C VAL A 129 4.46 34.36 -20.33
N LEU A 130 5.76 34.11 -20.53
CA LEU A 130 6.45 34.53 -21.75
C LEU A 130 6.39 33.37 -22.74
N SER A 131 5.59 33.59 -23.78
CA SER A 131 5.49 32.81 -25.00
C SER A 131 6.78 32.90 -25.82
N HIS A 132 7.14 31.79 -26.48
CA HIS A 132 7.89 31.85 -27.72
C HIS A 132 7.01 31.28 -28.83
N GLU A 133 6.87 32.08 -29.87
CA GLU A 133 5.99 31.95 -31.02
C GLU A 133 6.39 30.81 -31.96
N GLY A 134 5.42 30.39 -32.77
CA GLY A 134 5.53 29.41 -33.85
C GLY A 134 4.15 29.11 -34.41
N GLU A 135 3.73 29.92 -35.37
CA GLU A 135 2.45 30.00 -36.09
C GLU A 135 2.00 28.66 -36.73
N ASP A 136 0.70 28.34 -36.73
CA ASP A 136 -0.14 28.52 -37.93
C ASP A 136 -1.59 27.99 -37.75
N ASN A 137 -2.52 28.92 -37.94
CA ASN A 137 -3.75 28.87 -38.74
C ASN A 137 -5.04 28.11 -38.33
N VAL A 138 -6.15 28.89 -38.39
CA VAL A 138 -7.61 28.62 -38.57
C VAL A 138 -8.22 27.49 -37.72
N GLY A 139 -9.20 27.70 -36.83
CA GLY A 139 -10.42 28.48 -36.98
C GLY A 139 -11.61 27.53 -37.16
N GLU A 140 -12.63 27.70 -36.30
CA GLU A 140 -14.00 27.16 -36.37
C GLU A 140 -14.32 25.81 -35.71
N GLN A 141 -14.95 25.95 -34.54
CA GLN A 141 -16.10 25.22 -34.00
C GLN A 141 -16.41 23.85 -34.61
N GLN A 142 -16.29 22.80 -33.78
CA GLN A 142 -17.26 21.72 -33.78
C GLN A 142 -17.31 21.05 -32.40
N ASP A 143 -18.54 20.88 -31.91
CA ASP A 143 -18.91 19.95 -30.84
C ASP A 143 -18.10 18.65 -30.95
N THR A 144 -17.47 18.23 -29.84
CA THR A 144 -17.33 16.82 -29.48
C THR A 144 -16.72 16.72 -28.08
N SER A 145 -17.45 16.03 -27.20
CA SER A 145 -16.94 15.23 -26.07
C SER A 145 -15.45 15.42 -25.72
N ARG A 146 -15.14 16.21 -24.68
CA ARG A 146 -13.77 16.32 -24.17
C ARG A 146 -13.39 15.06 -23.37
N ASN A 147 -12.97 14.04 -24.12
CA ASN A 147 -11.92 13.08 -23.81
C ASN A 147 -11.95 12.43 -22.43
N GLU A 148 -12.99 11.62 -22.18
CA GLU A 148 -12.73 10.29 -21.63
C GLU A 148 -11.82 9.57 -22.62
N LYS A 149 -10.50 9.75 -22.50
CA LYS A 149 -9.55 8.81 -23.10
C LYS A 149 -9.98 7.46 -22.54
N ARG A 150 -10.69 6.66 -23.33
CA ARG A 150 -11.07 5.28 -23.00
C ARG A 150 -9.77 4.53 -22.79
N LEU A 151 -9.26 4.62 -21.57
CA LEU A 151 -8.05 3.95 -21.15
C LEU A 151 -8.38 2.47 -21.25
N LEU A 152 -7.60 1.77 -22.07
CA LEU A 152 -7.68 0.32 -22.25
C LEU A 152 -7.85 -0.37 -20.88
N PRO A 153 -8.64 -1.46 -20.81
CA PRO A 153 -8.87 -2.21 -19.58
C PRO A 153 -7.54 -2.48 -18.88
N ASP A 154 -7.52 -2.43 -17.54
CA ASP A 154 -6.30 -2.68 -16.78
C ASP A 154 -5.76 -4.09 -17.10
N ARG A 155 -4.73 -4.13 -17.97
CA ARG A 155 -4.14 -5.38 -18.45
C ARG A 155 -3.19 -5.99 -17.43
N SER A 156 -2.88 -5.29 -16.32
CA SER A 156 -1.91 -5.76 -15.33
C SER A 156 -2.44 -7.00 -14.61
N HIS A 157 -3.66 -6.96 -14.10
CA HIS A 157 -4.32 -8.11 -13.46
C HIS A 157 -4.41 -9.31 -14.42
N ALA A 158 -4.84 -9.09 -15.66
CA ALA A 158 -4.91 -10.14 -16.68
C ALA A 158 -3.53 -10.74 -17.03
N ALA A 159 -2.48 -9.92 -17.09
CA ALA A 159 -1.11 -10.38 -17.32
C ALA A 159 -0.59 -11.21 -16.13
N HIS A 160 -0.94 -10.83 -14.91
CA HIS A 160 -0.61 -11.59 -13.71
C HIS A 160 -1.35 -12.93 -13.66
N ASN A 161 -2.65 -12.97 -13.95
CA ASN A 161 -3.39 -14.23 -14.02
C ASN A 161 -2.79 -15.18 -15.06
N ARG A 162 -2.33 -14.67 -16.20
CA ARG A 162 -1.60 -15.47 -17.21
C ARG A 162 -0.25 -15.96 -16.71
N ALA A 163 0.47 -15.17 -15.92
CA ALA A 163 1.73 -15.61 -15.31
C ALA A 163 1.50 -16.69 -14.24
N ASN A 164 0.48 -16.53 -13.41
CA ASN A 164 0.06 -17.51 -12.41
C ASN A 164 -0.41 -18.81 -13.06
N GLU A 165 -1.07 -18.74 -14.22
CA GLU A 165 -1.48 -19.91 -14.97
C GLU A 165 -0.27 -20.79 -15.36
N LYS A 166 0.91 -20.20 -15.60
CA LYS A 166 2.14 -20.97 -15.82
C LYS A 166 2.57 -21.71 -14.56
N LEU A 167 2.46 -21.10 -13.39
CA LEU A 167 2.74 -21.75 -12.11
C LEU A 167 1.74 -22.89 -11.86
N VAL A 168 0.44 -22.67 -12.08
CA VAL A 168 -0.61 -23.69 -11.96
C VAL A 168 -0.34 -24.86 -12.90
N ASN A 169 0.03 -24.60 -14.17
CA ASN A 169 0.37 -25.64 -15.12
C ASN A 169 1.62 -26.44 -14.67
N PHE A 170 2.64 -25.77 -14.13
CA PHE A 170 3.83 -26.42 -13.60
C PHE A 170 3.52 -27.32 -12.39
N ILE A 171 2.62 -26.87 -11.51
CA ILE A 171 2.19 -27.61 -10.32
C ILE A 171 1.30 -28.80 -10.69
N VAL A 172 0.19 -28.54 -11.39
CA VAL A 172 -0.90 -29.51 -11.56
C VAL A 172 -0.70 -30.41 -12.78
N LYS A 173 -0.35 -29.83 -13.94
CA LYS A 173 -0.25 -30.58 -15.20
C LYS A 173 1.10 -31.28 -15.34
N GLN A 174 2.18 -30.57 -15.03
CA GLN A 174 3.53 -31.11 -15.14
C GLN A 174 3.95 -31.87 -13.89
N ARG A 175 3.25 -31.68 -12.75
CA ARG A 175 3.50 -32.35 -11.47
C ARG A 175 4.96 -32.25 -10.99
N MET A 176 5.66 -31.19 -11.39
CA MET A 176 7.11 -31.04 -11.17
C MET A 176 7.46 -30.77 -9.70
N VAL A 177 6.48 -30.40 -8.88
CA VAL A 177 6.63 -30.14 -7.44
C VAL A 177 6.35 -31.38 -6.59
N GLU A 178 5.81 -32.45 -7.18
CA GLU A 178 5.27 -33.62 -6.48
C GLU A 178 6.32 -34.29 -5.59
N LYS A 179 7.51 -34.58 -6.13
CA LYS A 179 8.60 -35.24 -5.38
C LYS A 179 8.95 -34.50 -4.08
N ARG A 180 8.99 -33.17 -4.13
CA ARG A 180 9.31 -32.34 -2.96
C ARG A 180 8.15 -32.32 -1.97
N LEU A 181 6.92 -32.15 -2.46
CA LEU A 181 5.73 -32.12 -1.61
C LEU A 181 5.55 -33.45 -0.87
N LEU A 182 5.75 -34.58 -1.54
CA LEU A 182 5.73 -35.90 -0.91
C LEU A 182 6.81 -36.02 0.18
N ALA A 183 8.03 -35.57 -0.08
CA ALA A 183 9.10 -35.58 0.93
C ALA A 183 8.74 -34.74 2.18
N ILE A 184 8.00 -33.64 2.00
CA ILE A 184 7.49 -32.82 3.12
C ILE A 184 6.37 -33.56 3.86
N ILE A 185 5.43 -34.18 3.14
CA ILE A 185 4.30 -34.92 3.72
C ILE A 185 4.80 -36.11 4.55
N HIS A 186 5.79 -36.86 4.05
CA HIS A 186 6.42 -37.97 4.77
C HIS A 186 7.41 -37.51 5.86
N GLY A 187 7.58 -36.20 6.08
CA GLY A 187 8.50 -35.67 7.09
C GLY A 187 9.99 -35.85 6.80
N GLN A 188 10.35 -36.30 5.59
CA GLN A 188 11.73 -36.50 5.15
C GLN A 188 12.45 -35.18 4.85
N GLN A 189 11.69 -34.13 4.50
CA GLN A 189 12.21 -32.81 4.22
C GLN A 189 11.60 -31.76 5.16
N GLN A 190 12.46 -30.97 5.80
CA GLN A 190 12.01 -29.88 6.65
C GLN A 190 11.50 -28.71 5.80
N SER A 191 10.26 -28.29 6.07
CA SER A 191 9.65 -27.08 5.52
C SER A 191 9.65 -25.97 6.58
N SER A 192 10.15 -24.79 6.21
CA SER A 192 10.06 -23.60 7.06
C SER A 192 8.61 -23.19 7.32
N TRP A 193 7.72 -23.42 6.36
CA TRP A 193 6.27 -23.19 6.44
C TRP A 193 5.58 -24.16 7.39
N PHE A 194 5.99 -25.44 7.41
CA PHE A 194 5.50 -26.41 8.39
C PHE A 194 5.89 -26.06 9.83
N GLN A 195 7.14 -25.60 10.04
CA GLN A 195 7.56 -25.12 11.36
C GLN A 195 6.81 -23.85 11.77
N HIS A 196 6.54 -22.95 10.82
CA HIS A 196 5.78 -21.73 11.09
C HIS A 196 4.33 -22.03 11.44
N SER A 197 3.66 -22.92 10.72
CA SER A 197 2.26 -23.28 10.96
C SER A 197 2.05 -23.95 12.32
N GLN A 198 3.03 -24.75 12.78
CA GLN A 198 3.01 -25.31 14.13
C GLN A 198 3.21 -24.26 15.23
N ARG A 199 4.14 -23.31 15.04
CA ARG A 199 4.47 -22.28 16.03
C ARG A 199 3.44 -21.16 16.10
N ALA A 200 2.82 -20.84 14.97
CA ALA A 200 1.93 -19.71 14.80
C ALA A 200 0.46 -20.14 14.67
N ARG A 201 0.03 -21.21 15.38
CA ARG A 201 -1.38 -21.67 15.41
C ARG A 201 -2.31 -20.45 15.55
N GLY A 202 -2.98 -20.08 14.46
CA GLY A 202 -3.91 -18.94 14.40
C GLY A 202 -3.53 -17.78 13.46
N LYS A 203 -2.27 -17.67 12.99
CA LYS A 203 -1.89 -16.69 11.93
C LYS A 203 -1.86 -17.39 10.58
N ARG A 204 -2.92 -17.21 9.79
CA ARG A 204 -3.01 -17.73 8.41
C ARG A 204 -2.01 -17.05 7.49
N VAL A 205 -1.32 -17.83 6.67
CA VAL A 205 -0.50 -17.30 5.59
C VAL A 205 -1.45 -16.81 4.51
N VAL A 206 -1.45 -15.50 4.24
CA VAL A 206 -2.27 -14.94 3.16
C VAL A 206 -1.63 -15.36 1.84
N ASN A 207 -2.39 -16.06 0.99
CA ASN A 207 -1.98 -16.38 -0.37
C ASN A 207 -1.82 -15.07 -1.17
N THR A 208 -0.60 -14.78 -1.61
CA THR A 208 -0.22 -13.55 -2.31
C THR A 208 -0.10 -13.72 -3.83
N TYR A 209 -0.40 -14.91 -4.37
CA TYR A 209 -0.21 -15.22 -5.79
C TYR A 209 -1.50 -15.64 -6.50
N LEU A 210 -2.19 -16.68 -6.06
CA LEU A 210 -3.39 -17.17 -6.75
C LEU A 210 -4.63 -16.39 -6.30
N GLU A 211 -4.81 -15.19 -6.85
CA GLU A 211 -5.99 -14.31 -6.61
C GLU A 211 -7.24 -14.80 -7.37
N ASP A 212 -7.06 -15.57 -8.45
CA ASP A 212 -8.14 -16.19 -9.22
C ASP A 212 -8.65 -17.47 -8.54
N GLU A 213 -9.94 -17.51 -8.22
CA GLU A 213 -10.56 -18.62 -7.49
C GLU A 213 -10.43 -19.95 -8.24
N GLU A 214 -10.62 -19.98 -9.57
CA GLU A 214 -10.49 -21.22 -10.33
C GLU A 214 -9.05 -21.76 -10.32
N GLN A 215 -8.06 -20.87 -10.41
CA GLN A 215 -6.66 -21.26 -10.32
C GLN A 215 -6.33 -21.84 -8.95
N LEU A 216 -6.81 -21.21 -7.89
CA LEU A 216 -6.64 -21.68 -6.51
C LEU A 216 -7.30 -23.03 -6.30
N ASP A 217 -8.55 -23.21 -6.77
CA ASP A 217 -9.29 -24.46 -6.65
C ASP A 217 -8.58 -25.62 -7.36
N LYS A 218 -8.06 -25.40 -8.56
CA LYS A 218 -7.29 -26.41 -9.31
C LYS A 218 -6.06 -26.88 -8.53
N VAL A 219 -5.32 -25.94 -7.93
CA VAL A 219 -4.14 -26.28 -7.12
C VAL A 219 -4.54 -26.95 -5.82
N TYR A 220 -5.58 -26.46 -5.14
CA TYR A 220 -6.09 -27.05 -3.91
C TYR A 220 -6.53 -28.51 -4.10
N LEU A 221 -7.33 -28.78 -5.14
CA LEU A 221 -7.79 -30.13 -5.47
C LEU A 221 -6.61 -31.07 -5.74
N TYR A 222 -5.62 -30.62 -6.50
CA TYR A 222 -4.40 -31.38 -6.75
C TYR A 222 -3.63 -31.70 -5.46
N LEU A 223 -3.43 -30.71 -4.58
CA LEU A 223 -2.71 -30.91 -3.31
C LEU A 223 -3.47 -31.83 -2.36
N LYS A 224 -4.80 -31.74 -2.35
CA LYS A 224 -5.67 -32.64 -1.59
C LYS A 224 -5.57 -34.08 -2.09
N GLU A 225 -5.59 -34.29 -3.40
CA GLU A 225 -5.41 -35.59 -4.03
C GLU A 225 -4.02 -36.16 -3.72
N LEU A 226 -2.97 -35.35 -3.86
CA LEU A 226 -1.59 -35.74 -3.57
C LEU A 226 -1.42 -36.16 -2.10
N TYR A 227 -2.00 -35.41 -1.16
CA TYR A 227 -2.00 -35.77 0.24
C TYR A 227 -2.77 -37.08 0.51
N ALA A 228 -3.96 -37.23 -0.07
CA ALA A 228 -4.76 -38.45 0.09
C ALA A 228 -4.01 -39.69 -0.42
N ASN A 229 -3.34 -39.57 -1.57
CA ASN A 229 -2.53 -40.65 -2.14
C ASN A 229 -1.32 -40.98 -1.26
N ALA A 230 -0.63 -39.96 -0.75
CA ALA A 230 0.51 -40.14 0.15
C ALA A 230 0.13 -40.87 1.45
N VAL A 231 -1.01 -40.50 2.04
CA VAL A 231 -1.56 -41.14 3.24
C VAL A 231 -2.01 -42.57 2.96
N ALA A 232 -2.62 -42.84 1.79
CA ALA A 232 -3.02 -44.19 1.41
C ALA A 232 -1.83 -45.15 1.20
N THR A 233 -0.64 -44.62 0.86
CA THR A 233 0.58 -45.41 0.67
C THR A 233 1.41 -45.60 1.94
N SER A 234 1.13 -44.87 3.02
CA SER A 234 1.84 -44.99 4.29
C SER A 234 1.04 -45.83 5.28
N ASP A 235 1.60 -46.97 5.71
CA ASP A 235 1.02 -47.88 6.73
C ASP A 235 1.01 -47.29 8.16
N ASP A 236 1.39 -46.02 8.32
CA ASP A 236 1.61 -45.37 9.61
C ASP A 236 0.47 -44.40 9.96
N ASP A 237 0.24 -44.20 11.26
CA ASP A 237 -0.92 -43.54 11.92
C ASP A 237 -1.05 -42.01 11.62
N LEU A 238 -0.41 -41.52 10.55
CA LEU A 238 -0.42 -40.14 10.04
C LEU A 238 -1.79 -39.71 9.49
N GLY A 239 -2.72 -40.65 9.35
CA GLY A 239 -4.03 -40.48 8.70
C GLY A 239 -5.13 -39.78 9.51
N LYS A 240 -4.83 -39.13 10.65
CA LYS A 240 -5.86 -38.50 11.51
C LYS A 240 -5.64 -37.01 11.74
N LEU A 241 -5.27 -36.25 10.70
CA LEU A 241 -5.50 -34.81 10.74
C LEU A 241 -7.02 -34.56 10.67
N LYS A 242 -7.58 -33.82 11.65
CA LYS A 242 -8.99 -33.41 11.57
C LYS A 242 -9.20 -32.62 10.29
N PHE A 243 -10.40 -32.61 9.71
CA PHE A 243 -10.67 -31.88 8.46
C PHE A 243 -10.19 -30.41 8.51
N ILE A 244 -10.39 -29.74 9.65
CA ILE A 244 -9.92 -28.36 9.88
C ILE A 244 -8.38 -28.28 9.82
N ASP A 245 -7.69 -29.25 10.42
CA ASP A 245 -6.24 -29.32 10.42
C ASP A 245 -5.70 -29.69 9.03
N LEU A 246 -6.43 -30.50 8.25
CA LEU A 246 -6.10 -30.83 6.86
C LEU A 246 -6.19 -29.62 5.93
N VAL A 247 -7.29 -28.87 6.01
CA VAL A 247 -7.46 -27.65 5.21
C VAL A 247 -6.37 -26.63 5.57
N ALA A 248 -6.10 -26.45 6.86
CA ALA A 248 -5.01 -25.59 7.32
C ALA A 248 -3.64 -26.08 6.82
N PHE A 249 -3.37 -27.39 6.91
CA PHE A 249 -2.12 -27.95 6.41
C PHE A 249 -1.94 -27.76 4.90
N ILE A 250 -2.98 -27.99 4.11
CA ILE A 250 -2.92 -27.77 2.65
C ILE A 250 -2.68 -26.29 2.33
N LEU A 251 -3.43 -25.38 2.94
CA LEU A 251 -3.38 -23.95 2.59
C LEU A 251 -2.19 -23.22 3.21
N ASP A 252 -1.82 -23.51 4.45
CA ASP A 252 -0.75 -22.80 5.17
C ASP A 252 0.64 -23.44 4.96
N VAL A 253 0.71 -24.69 4.48
CA VAL A 253 1.99 -25.41 4.29
C VAL A 253 2.19 -25.87 2.85
N LEU A 254 1.32 -26.74 2.32
CA LEU A 254 1.56 -27.34 1.00
C LEU A 254 1.41 -26.34 -0.14
N LEU A 255 0.43 -25.44 -0.06
CA LEU A 255 0.18 -24.42 -1.06
C LEU A 255 1.36 -23.45 -1.21
N PRO A 256 1.89 -22.81 -0.14
CA PRO A 256 3.06 -21.94 -0.28
C PRO A 256 4.30 -22.71 -0.76
N GLU A 257 4.54 -23.94 -0.29
CA GLU A 257 5.66 -24.76 -0.78
C GLU A 257 5.53 -25.12 -2.27
N ALA A 258 4.33 -25.44 -2.73
CA ALA A 258 4.05 -25.73 -4.14
C ALA A 258 4.30 -24.50 -5.01
N ILE A 259 3.81 -23.32 -4.60
CA ILE A 259 4.00 -22.07 -5.33
C ILE A 259 5.48 -21.68 -5.36
N ILE A 260 6.19 -21.76 -4.24
CA ILE A 260 7.64 -21.46 -4.18
C ILE A 260 8.43 -22.40 -5.09
N SER A 261 8.11 -23.69 -5.06
CA SER A 261 8.78 -24.68 -5.92
C SER A 261 8.47 -24.43 -7.40
N ALA A 262 7.25 -24.02 -7.73
CA ALA A 262 6.87 -23.63 -9.07
C ALA A 262 7.59 -22.36 -9.54
N ILE A 263 7.71 -21.35 -8.67
CA ILE A 263 8.48 -20.13 -8.97
C ILE A 263 9.94 -20.49 -9.24
N ALA A 264 10.54 -21.33 -8.40
CA ALA A 264 11.93 -21.78 -8.58
C ALA A 264 12.13 -22.50 -9.93
N GLY A 265 11.19 -23.36 -10.31
CA GLY A 265 11.24 -24.12 -11.57
C GLY A 265 10.93 -23.27 -12.81
N VAL A 266 9.92 -22.40 -12.76
CA VAL A 266 9.50 -21.57 -13.90
C VAL A 266 10.50 -20.44 -14.16
N ASP A 267 11.00 -19.79 -13.10
CA ASP A 267 11.96 -18.68 -13.24
C ASP A 267 13.42 -19.16 -13.27
N ASN A 268 13.67 -20.47 -13.10
CA ASN A 268 15.01 -21.07 -12.97
C ASN A 268 15.88 -20.37 -11.91
N ILE A 269 15.31 -20.13 -10.74
CA ILE A 269 16.00 -19.48 -9.61
C ILE A 269 16.17 -20.44 -8.44
N SER A 270 17.09 -20.11 -7.52
CA SER A 270 17.25 -20.89 -6.30
C SER A 270 15.99 -20.78 -5.42
N LEU A 271 15.74 -21.82 -4.63
CA LEU A 271 14.54 -21.90 -3.80
C LEU A 271 14.45 -20.76 -2.78
N GLN A 272 15.59 -20.32 -2.24
CA GLN A 272 15.66 -19.18 -1.34
C GLN A 272 15.22 -17.86 -2.03
N LYS A 273 15.62 -17.67 -3.29
CA LYS A 273 15.19 -16.50 -4.08
C LYS A 273 13.70 -16.59 -4.44
N ALA A 274 13.20 -17.79 -4.71
CA ALA A 274 11.78 -18.04 -4.94
C ALA A 274 10.94 -17.73 -3.68
N GLU A 275 11.42 -18.10 -2.50
CA GLU A 275 10.77 -17.78 -1.23
C GLU A 275 10.74 -16.27 -0.95
N GLU A 276 11.85 -15.56 -1.22
CA GLU A 276 11.88 -14.09 -1.13
C GLU A 276 10.87 -13.45 -2.08
N LYS A 277 10.78 -13.96 -3.32
CA LYS A 277 9.81 -13.50 -4.32
C LYS A 277 8.37 -13.80 -3.89
N PHE A 278 8.13 -14.95 -3.27
CA PHE A 278 6.84 -15.32 -2.70
C PHE A 278 6.42 -14.36 -1.57
N ARG A 279 7.33 -14.10 -0.62
CA ARG A 279 7.08 -13.18 0.51
C ARG A 279 6.89 -11.73 0.08
N ARG A 280 7.61 -11.29 -0.96
CA ARG A 280 7.43 -9.94 -1.53
C ARG A 280 6.06 -9.76 -2.18
N GLY A 281 5.46 -10.84 -2.67
CA GLY A 281 4.17 -10.82 -3.35
C GLY A 281 4.19 -10.07 -4.69
N ARG A 282 3.01 -9.86 -5.26
CA ARG A 282 2.82 -9.07 -6.47
C ARG A 282 3.08 -7.59 -6.20
N SER A 283 3.77 -6.92 -7.13
CA SER A 283 3.82 -5.46 -7.15
C SER A 283 2.48 -4.89 -7.61
N ILE A 284 1.75 -4.24 -6.70
CA ILE A 284 0.48 -3.59 -7.00
C ILE A 284 0.74 -2.35 -7.87
N SER A 285 0.00 -2.22 -8.97
CA SER A 285 0.14 -1.04 -9.83
C SER A 285 -0.39 0.22 -9.14
N THR A 286 0.08 1.40 -9.57
CA THR A 286 -0.44 2.66 -9.00
C THR A 286 -1.94 2.81 -9.27
N ARG A 287 -2.46 2.23 -10.36
CA ARG A 287 -3.88 2.27 -10.72
C ARG A 287 -4.73 1.33 -9.87
N GLU A 288 -4.30 0.09 -9.66
CA GLU A 288 -4.97 -0.85 -8.74
C GLU A 288 -5.03 -0.28 -7.33
N ARG A 289 -3.94 0.37 -6.88
CA ARG A 289 -3.91 1.07 -5.60
C ARG A 289 -4.95 2.19 -5.52
N GLN A 290 -5.01 3.05 -6.54
CA GLN A 290 -6.02 4.11 -6.61
C GLN A 290 -7.46 3.57 -6.65
N ALA A 291 -7.70 2.50 -7.40
CA ALA A 291 -9.02 1.87 -7.47
C ALA A 291 -9.45 1.30 -6.11
N PHE A 292 -8.50 0.70 -5.38
CA PHE A 292 -8.72 0.21 -4.03
C PHE A 292 -8.96 1.36 -3.03
N ASP A 293 -8.16 2.42 -3.11
CA ASP A 293 -8.32 3.62 -2.28
C ASP A 293 -9.73 4.23 -2.48
N VAL A 294 -10.20 4.36 -3.73
CA VAL A 294 -11.55 4.82 -4.05
C VAL A 294 -12.64 3.87 -3.56
N MET A 295 -12.42 2.54 -3.64
CA MET A 295 -13.36 1.55 -3.10
C MET A 295 -13.50 1.68 -1.59
N ILE A 296 -12.38 1.87 -0.88
CA ILE A 296 -12.37 2.11 0.57
C ILE A 296 -13.10 3.41 0.90
N GLU A 297 -12.80 4.50 0.19
CA GLU A 297 -13.48 5.79 0.40
C GLU A 297 -15.00 5.64 0.24
N ARG A 298 -15.48 4.95 -0.81
CA ARG A 298 -16.91 4.66 -0.99
C ARG A 298 -17.50 3.82 0.13
N TYR A 299 -16.79 2.79 0.58
CA TYR A 299 -17.25 1.94 1.69
C TYR A 299 -17.36 2.75 2.99
N MET A 300 -16.39 3.60 3.28
CA MET A 300 -16.38 4.47 4.46
C MET A 300 -17.47 5.55 4.42
N LEU A 301 -17.84 6.02 3.23
CA LEU A 301 -18.95 6.96 3.04
C LEU A 301 -20.34 6.30 3.10
N SER A 302 -20.41 4.96 2.98
CA SER A 302 -21.65 4.18 3.02
C SER A 302 -22.01 3.63 4.41
N LYS A 303 -21.19 3.93 5.43
CA LYS A 303 -21.44 3.65 6.85
C LYS A 303 -21.75 4.94 7.59
#